data_AF-A0A661BNB6-F1
#
_entry.id   AF-A0A661BNB6-F1
#
_cell.length_a   1.000
_cell.length_b   1.000
_cell.length_c   1.000
_cell.angle_alpha   90.00
_cell.angle_beta   90.00
_cell.angle_gamma   90.00
#
_symmetry.space_group_name_H-M   'P 1'
#
loop_
_entity.id
_entity.type
_entity.pdbx_description
1 polymer ?
#
loop_
_entity_poly.entity_id
_entity_poly.type
_entity_poly.pdbx_seq_one_letter_code
_entity_poly.pdbx_strand_id
1 'polypeptide(L)'
;MTAEIPPLYLKRREDRRIRAGHPWVFSNEVNTERSPLTAFEPGAPVVIHSHANQVLGTGYVNPASLICARILVHGKQCALDDAWLDTRIEHALALRRRL
;
A
#
# COMPACT_ATOMS: atom_id res chain seq x y z
N MET A 1 -8.57 -4.43 -19.25
CA MET A 1 -9.30 -3.58 -18.28
C MET A 1 -8.58 -3.73 -16.96
N THR A 2 -7.72 -2.78 -16.58
CA THR A 2 -7.06 -2.79 -15.26
C THR A 2 -8.14 -2.62 -14.21
N ALA A 3 -8.32 -3.61 -13.33
CA ALA A 3 -9.22 -3.50 -12.20
C ALA A 3 -8.86 -2.25 -11.39
N GLU A 4 -9.84 -1.43 -11.08
CA GLU A 4 -9.64 -0.21 -10.30
C GLU A 4 -9.28 -0.59 -8.86
N ILE A 5 -8.06 -0.22 -8.43
CA ILE A 5 -7.55 -0.56 -7.10
C ILE A 5 -8.20 0.41 -6.09
N PRO A 6 -8.95 -0.06 -5.09
CA PRO A 6 -9.69 0.81 -4.20
C PRO A 6 -8.77 1.66 -3.31
N PRO A 7 -9.16 2.90 -2.97
CA PRO A 7 -8.35 3.80 -2.16
C PRO A 7 -8.50 3.52 -0.65
N LEU A 8 -7.38 3.55 0.08
CA LEU A 8 -7.31 3.59 1.53
C LEU A 8 -6.81 4.96 1.97
N TYR A 9 -7.63 5.74 2.68
CA TYR A 9 -7.31 7.10 3.07
C TYR A 9 -6.74 7.16 4.48
N LEU A 10 -5.63 7.87 4.65
CA LEU A 10 -5.07 8.19 5.97
C LEU A 10 -5.77 9.41 6.58
N LYS A 11 -5.80 9.45 7.91
CA LYS A 11 -6.16 10.64 8.68
C LYS A 11 -5.16 11.77 8.42
N ARG A 12 -5.59 13.00 8.72
CA ARG A 12 -4.75 14.20 8.56
C ARG A 12 -3.48 14.07 9.42
N ARG A 13 -2.30 14.28 8.82
CA ARG A 13 -0.95 14.22 9.44
C ARG A 13 -0.39 12.81 9.73
N GLU A 14 -1.11 11.74 9.38
CA GLU A 14 -0.60 10.36 9.58
C GLU A 14 0.26 9.84 8.41
N ASP A 15 0.55 10.70 7.42
CA ASP A 15 1.31 10.34 6.22
C ASP A 15 2.81 10.63 6.33
N ARG A 16 3.29 11.28 7.40
CA ARG A 16 4.69 11.74 7.54
C ARG A 16 5.71 10.60 7.42
N ARG A 17 5.48 9.48 8.13
CA ARG A 17 6.42 8.33 8.11
C ARG A 17 6.41 7.61 6.78
N ILE A 18 5.23 7.50 6.17
CA ILE A 18 5.06 6.89 4.86
C ILE A 18 5.84 7.67 3.80
N ARG A 19 5.75 9.00 3.84
CA ARG A 19 6.55 9.88 2.97
C ARG A 19 8.05 9.74 3.19
N ALA A 20 8.48 9.39 4.40
CA ALA A 20 9.88 9.10 4.71
C ALA A 20 10.31 7.67 4.32
N GLY A 21 9.42 6.88 3.70
CA GLY A 21 9.71 5.52 3.21
C GLY A 21 9.34 4.38 4.16
N HIS A 22 8.66 4.67 5.28
CA HIS A 22 8.16 3.61 6.16
C HIS A 22 7.03 2.83 5.45
N PRO A 23 7.08 1.49 5.36
CA PRO A 23 6.15 0.74 4.53
C PRO A 23 4.83 0.37 5.22
N TRP A 24 4.69 0.58 6.52
CA TRP A 24 3.53 0.11 7.28
C TRP A 24 2.55 1.24 7.60
N VAL A 25 1.28 0.96 7.37
CA VAL A 25 0.12 1.77 7.77
C VAL A 25 -0.57 1.08 8.94
N PHE A 26 -0.77 1.80 10.03
CA PHE A 26 -1.43 1.26 11.22
C PHE A 26 -2.94 1.50 11.18
N SER A 27 -3.74 0.60 11.75
CA SER A 27 -5.21 0.66 11.68
C SER A 27 -5.78 1.95 12.28
N ASN A 28 -5.16 2.49 13.31
CA ASN A 28 -5.53 3.75 13.95
C ASN A 28 -5.23 5.00 13.09
N GLU A 29 -4.39 4.88 12.06
CA GLU A 29 -4.01 5.95 11.14
C GLU A 29 -5.00 6.12 9.99
N VAL A 30 -5.84 5.10 9.75
CA VAL A 30 -6.82 5.08 8.64
C VAL A 30 -8.03 5.94 8.96
N ASN A 31 -8.47 6.74 7.98
CA ASN A 31 -9.75 7.42 8.02
C ASN A 31 -10.87 6.43 7.68
N THR A 32 -11.39 5.76 8.70
CA THR A 32 -12.44 4.73 8.55
C THR A 32 -13.81 5.29 8.20
N GLU A 33 -14.06 6.59 8.36
CA GLU A 33 -15.29 7.23 7.86
C GLU A 33 -15.28 7.31 6.33
N ARG A 34 -14.10 7.54 5.75
CA ARG A 34 -13.93 7.70 4.31
C ARG A 34 -13.65 6.39 3.58
N SER A 35 -12.82 5.54 4.17
CA SER A 35 -12.50 4.20 3.67
C SER A 35 -12.56 3.22 4.84
N PRO A 36 -13.75 2.69 5.18
CA PRO A 36 -13.91 1.73 6.27
C PRO A 36 -13.05 0.49 6.03
N LEU A 37 -12.24 0.10 7.02
CA LEU A 37 -11.39 -1.09 6.90
C LEU A 37 -12.20 -2.38 6.66
N THR A 38 -13.44 -2.42 7.16
CA THR A 38 -14.38 -3.54 6.97
C THR A 38 -14.90 -3.68 5.55
N ALA A 39 -14.69 -2.69 4.68
CA ALA A 39 -15.10 -2.74 3.28
C ALA A 39 -14.08 -3.47 2.39
N PHE A 40 -12.94 -3.88 2.94
CA PHE A 40 -11.87 -4.54 2.20
C PHE A 40 -11.77 -6.02 2.56
N GLU A 41 -11.54 -6.84 1.55
CA GLU A 41 -11.16 -8.23 1.76
C GLU A 41 -9.69 -8.33 2.23
N PRO A 42 -9.37 -9.24 3.18
CA PRO A 42 -8.00 -9.51 3.56
C PRO A 42 -7.14 -9.90 2.35
N GLY A 43 -6.02 -9.21 2.15
CA GLY A 43 -5.11 -9.41 1.03
C GLY A 43 -5.45 -8.59 -0.22
N ALA A 44 -6.59 -7.88 -0.25
CA ALA A 44 -6.95 -7.07 -1.41
C ALA A 44 -5.93 -5.94 -1.67
N PRO A 45 -5.65 -5.62 -2.94
CA PRO A 45 -4.80 -4.49 -3.29
C PRO A 45 -5.50 -3.18 -2.95
N VAL A 46 -4.73 -2.19 -2.48
CA VAL A 46 -5.23 -0.84 -2.15
C VAL A 46 -4.23 0.23 -2.60
N VAL A 47 -4.74 1.40 -2.98
CA VAL A 47 -3.93 2.61 -3.16
C VAL A 47 -4.00 3.43 -1.87
N ILE A 48 -2.86 3.68 -1.25
CA ILE A 48 -2.79 4.47 -0.01
C ILE A 48 -2.76 5.94 -0.39
N HIS A 49 -3.73 6.70 0.09
CA HIS A 49 -3.83 8.14 -0.11
C HIS A 49 -3.63 8.91 1.20
N SER A 50 -3.05 10.09 1.10
CA SER A 50 -3.08 11.07 2.18
C SER A 50 -4.51 11.62 2.37
N HIS A 51 -4.73 12.32 3.48
CA HIS A 51 -5.96 13.08 3.71
C HIS A 51 -6.28 14.06 2.55
N ALA A 52 -5.25 14.57 1.86
CA ALA A 52 -5.38 15.52 0.76
C ALA A 52 -5.45 14.85 -0.64
N ASN A 53 -5.84 13.57 -0.71
CA ASN A 53 -5.96 12.78 -1.95
C ASN A 53 -4.66 12.47 -2.69
N GLN A 54 -3.50 12.83 -2.15
CA GLN A 54 -2.22 12.52 -2.78
C GLN A 54 -1.91 11.03 -2.63
N VAL A 55 -1.50 10.39 -3.73
CA VAL A 55 -1.05 8.99 -3.72
C VAL A 55 0.26 8.88 -2.92
N LEU A 56 0.26 8.01 -1.92
CA LEU A 56 1.43 7.68 -1.10
C LEU A 56 2.08 6.36 -1.54
N GLY A 57 1.31 5.47 -2.16
CA GLY A 57 1.80 4.21 -2.71
C GLY A 57 0.70 3.20 -2.97
N THR A 58 1.10 2.03 -3.45
CA THR A 58 0.22 0.85 -3.61
C THR A 58 0.69 -0.25 -2.67
N GLY A 59 -0.27 -0.96 -2.08
CA GLY A 59 -0.02 -2.04 -1.15
C GLY A 59 -1.18 -3.01 -1.11
N TYR A 60 -1.22 -3.82 -0.06
CA TYR A 60 -2.39 -4.64 0.27
C TYR A 60 -2.86 -4.36 1.69
N VAL A 61 -4.11 -4.69 1.96
CA VAL A 61 -4.76 -4.48 3.26
C VAL A 61 -5.00 -5.81 3.99
N ASN A 62 -4.92 -5.79 5.31
CA ASN A 62 -5.37 -6.83 6.20
C ASN A 62 -6.15 -6.13 7.36
N PRO A 63 -7.48 -6.03 7.25
CA PRO A 63 -8.30 -5.30 8.21
C PRO A 63 -8.20 -5.79 9.67
N ALA A 64 -7.83 -7.05 9.88
CA ALA A 64 -7.72 -7.66 11.20
C ALA A 64 -6.37 -7.40 11.90
N SER A 65 -5.42 -6.71 11.25
CA SER A 65 -4.07 -6.48 11.74
C SER A 65 -3.86 -5.04 12.21
N LEU A 66 -3.06 -4.85 13.28
CA LEU A 66 -2.61 -3.52 13.69
C LEU A 66 -1.82 -2.83 12.56
N ILE A 67 -0.97 -3.58 11.85
CA ILE A 67 -0.40 -3.14 10.58
C ILE A 67 -1.43 -3.49 9.50
N CYS A 68 -2.43 -2.62 9.35
CA CYS A 68 -3.58 -2.89 8.50
C CYS A 68 -3.27 -2.80 7.01
N ALA A 69 -2.21 -2.11 6.61
CA ALA A 69 -1.75 -2.14 5.23
C ALA A 69 -0.23 -2.10 5.13
N ARG A 70 0.30 -2.74 4.07
CA ARG A 70 1.74 -2.78 3.77
C ARG A 70 1.98 -2.26 2.36
N ILE A 71 2.76 -1.20 2.25
CA ILE A 71 3.12 -0.56 0.99
C ILE A 71 4.20 -1.40 0.31
N LEU A 72 3.93 -1.74 -0.95
CA LEU A 72 4.83 -2.52 -1.81
C LEU A 72 5.50 -1.65 -2.89
N VAL A 73 4.83 -0.56 -3.26
CA VAL A 73 5.30 0.46 -4.22
C VAL A 73 5.05 1.84 -3.63
N HIS A 74 6.10 2.64 -3.43
CA HIS A 74 5.97 4.00 -2.90
C HIS A 74 5.69 5.02 -4.00
N GLY A 75 4.89 6.04 -3.68
CA GLY A 75 4.71 7.27 -4.46
C GLY A 75 3.92 7.13 -5.77
N LYS A 76 3.43 5.94 -6.12
CA LYS A 76 2.63 5.73 -7.33
C LYS A 76 1.57 4.64 -7.15
N GLN A 77 0.51 4.78 -7.95
CA GLN A 77 -0.47 3.74 -8.20
C GLN A 77 0.09 2.80 -9.27
N CYS A 78 0.10 1.50 -9.01
CA CYS A 78 0.60 0.48 -9.93
C CYS A 78 -0.15 -0.84 -9.69
N ALA A 79 -0.36 -1.63 -10.74
CA ALA A 79 -0.89 -2.98 -10.57
C ALA A 79 0.09 -3.85 -9.78
N LEU A 80 -0.44 -4.67 -8.88
CA LEU A 80 0.32 -5.70 -8.15
C LEU A 80 0.03 -7.04 -8.80
N ASP A 81 0.51 -7.21 -10.04
CA ASP A 81 0.32 -8.41 -10.85
C ASP A 81 1.59 -9.29 -10.89
N ASP A 82 1.51 -10.40 -11.63
CA ASP A 82 2.60 -11.36 -11.76
C ASP A 82 3.85 -10.70 -12.36
N ALA A 83 3.69 -9.84 -13.37
CA ALA A 83 4.80 -9.13 -14.00
C ALA A 83 5.54 -8.20 -13.02
N TRP A 84 4.80 -7.51 -12.14
CA TRP A 84 5.39 -6.73 -11.05
C TRP A 84 6.18 -7.64 -10.11
N LEU A 85 5.62 -8.78 -9.70
CA LEU A 85 6.27 -9.69 -8.77
C LEU A 85 7.53 -10.32 -9.36
N ASP A 86 7.46 -10.76 -10.63
CA ASP A 86 8.59 -11.34 -11.38
C ASP A 86 9.76 -10.36 -11.40
N THR A 87 9.51 -9.11 -11.81
CA THR A 87 10.53 -8.04 -11.82
C THR A 87 11.18 -7.87 -10.45
N ARG A 88 10.39 -7.93 -9.36
CA ARG A 88 10.90 -7.78 -7.98
C ARG A 88 11.78 -8.96 -7.57
N ILE A 89 11.42 -10.18 -7.95
CA ILE A 89 12.19 -11.39 -7.68
C ILE A 89 13.48 -11.40 -8.51
N GLU A 90 13.44 -10.99 -9.78
CA GLU A 90 14.62 -10.88 -10.64
C GLU A 90 15.63 -9.88 -10.09
N HIS A 91 15.19 -8.67 -9.71
CA HIS A 91 16.04 -7.68 -9.06
C HIS A 91 16.65 -8.22 -7.77
N ALA A 92 15.85 -8.95 -6.99
CA ALA A 92 16.32 -9.59 -5.78
C ALA A 92 17.43 -10.60 -6.11
N LEU A 93 17.21 -11.52 -7.05
CA LEU A 93 18.19 -12.54 -7.47
C LEU A 93 19.48 -11.91 -8.01
N ALA A 94 19.38 -10.90 -8.88
CA ALA A 94 20.52 -10.20 -9.45
C ALA A 94 21.41 -9.58 -8.36
N LEU A 95 20.81 -9.00 -7.31
CA LEU A 95 21.55 -8.49 -6.15
C LEU A 95 22.33 -9.59 -5.44
N ARG A 96 21.78 -10.81 -5.28
CA ARG A 96 22.49 -11.90 -4.59
C ARG A 96 23.59 -12.51 -5.45
N ARG A 97 23.44 -12.53 -6.77
CA ARG A 97 24.46 -13.05 -7.69
C ARG A 97 25.73 -12.21 -7.75
N ARG A 98 25.64 -10.91 -7.42
CA ARG A 98 26.77 -9.97 -7.45
C ARG A 98 27.43 -9.73 -6.09
N LEU A 99 26.92 -10.33 -5.02
CA LEU A 99 27.48 -10.30 -3.67
C LEU A 99 28.33 -11.56 -3.46
#